data_AF-A0A917TM18-F1
#
_entry.id   AF-A0A917TM18-F1
#
_cell.length_a   1.000
_cell.length_b   1.000
_cell.length_c   1.000
_cell.angle_alpha   90.00
_cell.angle_beta   90.00
_cell.angle_gamma   90.00
#
_symmetry.space_group_name_H-M   'P 1'
#
loop_
_entity.id
_entity.type
_entity.pdbx_description
1 polymer ?
#
loop_
_entity_poly.entity_id
_entity_poly.type
_entity_poly.pdbx_seq_one_letter_code
_entity_poly.pdbx_strand_id
1 'polypeptide(L)'
;MSKNVFQEYQSDAEFINGKSISRQEINTIYQSLIEQHEIVIDDLLDAIDCNDYVRLSHLLVSRNKIEIAIKEIEFLQEQEIEADISTSARISCALKDVADTMESKGEEVLEIITTNLEKLNHSAHNMISKTLSISNQTFSEGNRLNHKAGRLLINKTTKGLTKLADVIQKRS
;
A
#
# COMPACT_ATOMS: atom_id res chain seq x y z
N MET A 1 1.36 22.65 69.59
CA MET A 1 0.53 22.38 68.39
C MET A 1 1.50 22.20 67.23
N SER A 2 1.94 20.97 66.88
CA SER A 2 1.23 19.93 66.08
C SER A 2 0.97 20.45 64.65
N LYS A 3 1.45 19.90 63.52
CA LYS A 3 2.04 18.61 63.07
C LYS A 3 2.98 18.96 61.87
N ASN A 4 4.19 18.45 61.67
CA ASN A 4 4.67 17.12 61.25
C ASN A 4 4.07 16.53 59.96
N VAL A 5 4.98 16.01 59.11
CA VAL A 5 4.86 14.99 58.02
C VAL A 5 4.26 15.49 56.68
N PHE A 6 4.85 15.34 55.49
CA PHE A 6 5.65 14.25 54.93
C PHE A 6 6.76 14.74 53.97
N GLN A 7 7.99 14.42 54.33
CA GLN A 7 9.04 14.07 53.38
C GLN A 7 9.10 12.54 53.42
N GLU A 8 8.56 11.87 52.41
CA GLU A 8 8.82 10.44 52.15
C GLU A 8 9.28 10.33 50.70
N TYR A 9 10.58 10.08 50.57
CA TYR A 9 11.13 9.41 49.42
C TYR A 9 10.75 7.93 49.50
N GLN A 10 10.36 7.39 48.33
CA GLN A 10 10.45 5.98 47.92
C GLN A 10 9.56 4.94 48.61
N SER A 11 8.85 4.18 47.77
CA SER A 11 8.58 2.73 47.86
C SER A 11 7.36 2.43 46.98
N ASP A 12 7.33 1.60 45.95
CA ASP A 12 8.27 0.60 45.46
C ASP A 12 8.21 0.56 43.93
N ALA A 13 9.33 0.89 43.29
CA ALA A 13 9.62 0.38 41.95
C ALA A 13 9.89 -1.13 42.12
N GLU A 14 8.85 -1.95 42.03
CA GLU A 14 9.03 -3.40 41.97
C GLU A 14 9.82 -3.74 40.71
N PHE A 15 11.07 -4.13 40.97
CA PHE A 15 12.05 -4.53 39.98
C PHE A 15 11.59 -5.79 39.24
N ILE A 16 11.12 -5.61 38.01
CA ILE A 16 11.07 -6.68 37.01
C ILE A 16 12.04 -6.32 35.90
N ASN A 17 13.22 -6.94 35.91
CA ASN A 17 14.22 -6.93 34.82
C ASN A 17 14.83 -5.58 34.39
N GLY A 18 15.16 -4.70 35.33
CA GLY A 18 16.33 -3.82 35.17
C GLY A 18 16.17 -2.51 34.39
N LYS A 19 14.97 -2.10 33.96
CA LYS A 19 14.68 -0.69 33.63
C LYS A 19 13.20 -0.40 33.93
N SER A 20 12.93 0.39 34.96
CA SER A 20 11.60 0.98 35.16
C SER A 20 11.40 2.05 34.09
N ILE A 21 10.56 1.79 33.09
CA ILE A 21 10.16 2.79 32.11
C ILE A 21 9.27 3.80 32.84
N SER A 22 9.78 4.99 33.05
CA SER A 22 9.07 6.10 33.66
C SER A 22 7.86 6.50 32.81
N ARG A 23 6.83 7.07 33.44
CA ARG A 23 5.66 7.63 32.73
C ARG A 23 6.06 8.64 31.65
N GLN A 24 7.16 9.35 31.88
CA GLN A 24 7.74 10.29 30.95
C GLN A 24 8.37 9.59 29.72
N GLU A 25 9.02 8.44 29.92
CA GLU A 25 9.51 7.59 28.82
C GLU A 25 8.34 6.98 28.03
N ILE A 26 7.27 6.53 28.69
CA ILE A 26 6.06 6.03 28.00
C ILE A 26 5.44 7.12 27.12
N ASN A 27 5.32 8.35 27.65
CA ASN A 27 4.82 9.48 26.87
C ASN A 27 5.74 9.83 25.70
N THR A 28 7.06 9.75 25.89
CA THR A 28 8.05 9.97 24.82
C THR A 28 7.90 8.91 23.72
N ILE A 29 7.72 7.65 24.09
CA ILE A 29 7.48 6.55 23.15
C ILE A 29 6.16 6.76 22.40
N TYR A 30 5.10 7.17 23.10
CA TYR A 30 3.81 7.46 22.49
C TYR A 30 3.89 8.59 21.44
N GLN A 31 4.54 9.71 21.78
CA GLN A 31 4.77 10.80 20.82
C GLN A 31 5.63 10.34 19.64
N SER A 32 6.68 9.56 19.89
CA SER A 32 7.51 8.98 18.83
C SER A 32 6.72 8.03 17.92
N LEU A 33 5.77 7.26 18.46
CA LEU A 33 4.90 6.39 17.67
C LEU A 33 3.93 7.20 16.80
N ILE A 34 3.41 8.32 17.30
CA ILE A 34 2.59 9.24 16.49
C ILE A 34 3.42 9.84 15.35
N GLU A 35 4.62 10.34 15.62
CA GLU A 35 5.50 10.88 14.58
C GLU A 35 5.85 9.81 13.54
N GLN A 36 6.16 8.58 13.98
CA GLN A 36 6.43 7.46 13.07
C GLN A 36 5.20 7.08 12.24
N HIS A 37 3.99 7.17 12.81
CA HIS A 37 2.75 6.92 12.07
C HIS A 37 2.57 7.92 10.93
N GLU A 38 2.80 9.22 11.19
CA GLU A 38 2.76 10.27 10.17
C GLU A 38 3.80 10.04 9.07
N ILE A 39 5.06 9.74 9.45
CA ILE A 39 6.13 9.43 8.49
C ILE A 39 5.76 8.23 7.62
N VAL A 40 5.23 7.16 8.20
CA VAL A 40 4.80 5.98 7.45
C VAL A 40 3.65 6.30 6.51
N ILE A 41 2.75 7.22 6.86
CA ILE A 41 1.69 7.69 5.95
C ILE A 41 2.27 8.43 4.74
N ASP A 42 3.21 9.35 4.97
CA ASP A 42 3.87 10.07 3.88
C ASP A 42 4.66 9.12 2.97
N ASP A 43 5.38 8.17 3.55
CA ASP A 43 6.09 7.12 2.82
C ASP A 43 5.14 6.19 2.04
N LEU A 44 3.94 5.92 2.55
CA LEU A 44 2.92 5.13 1.84
C LEU A 44 2.45 5.87 0.60
N LEU A 45 2.21 7.18 0.70
CA LEU A 45 1.82 8.01 -0.43
C LEU A 45 2.93 8.05 -1.49
N ASP A 46 4.18 8.24 -1.07
CA ASP A 46 5.35 8.19 -1.95
C ASP A 46 5.50 6.82 -2.64
N ALA A 47 5.30 5.72 -1.91
CA ALA A 47 5.35 4.38 -2.47
C ALA A 47 4.22 4.11 -3.49
N ILE A 48 3.02 4.67 -3.28
CA ILE A 48 1.91 4.62 -4.25
C ILE A 48 2.27 5.41 -5.51
N ASP A 49 2.75 6.65 -5.35
CA ASP A 49 3.09 7.54 -6.45
C ASP A 49 4.25 6.96 -7.30
N CYS A 50 5.24 6.37 -6.63
CA CYS A 50 6.38 5.71 -7.27
C CYS A 50 6.06 4.30 -7.82
N ASN A 51 4.85 3.78 -7.59
CA ASN A 51 4.47 2.39 -7.91
C ASN A 51 5.43 1.35 -7.28
N ASP A 52 6.02 1.67 -6.13
CA ASP A 52 6.89 0.77 -5.38
C ASP A 52 6.06 -0.08 -4.42
N TYR A 53 5.43 -1.11 -4.98
CA TYR A 53 4.52 -1.97 -4.24
C TYR A 53 5.23 -2.84 -3.19
N VAL A 54 6.53 -3.12 -3.36
CA VAL A 54 7.29 -3.84 -2.35
C VAL A 54 7.40 -2.96 -1.12
N ARG A 55 7.92 -1.73 -1.26
CA ARG A 55 8.00 -0.75 -0.18
C ARG A 55 6.63 -0.45 0.42
N LEU A 56 5.58 -0.34 -0.41
CA LEU A 56 4.20 -0.16 0.04
C LEU A 56 3.74 -1.25 1.01
N SER A 57 4.06 -2.51 0.72
CA SER A 57 3.69 -3.64 1.60
C SER A 57 4.38 -3.57 2.96
N HIS A 58 5.67 -3.22 2.97
CA HIS A 58 6.44 -3.00 4.19
C HIS A 58 5.83 -1.91 5.05
N LEU A 59 5.50 -0.79 4.43
CA LEU A 59 4.92 0.36 5.10
C LEU A 59 3.51 0.07 5.64
N LEU A 60 2.69 -0.71 4.93
CA LEU A 60 1.35 -1.10 5.40
C LEU A 60 1.41 -1.98 6.66
N VAL A 61 2.35 -2.93 6.70
CA VAL A 61 2.57 -3.78 7.88
C VAL A 61 3.07 -2.94 9.06
N SER A 62 4.03 -2.05 8.81
CA SER A 62 4.54 -1.12 9.83
C SER A 62 3.44 -0.19 10.37
N ARG A 63 2.60 0.37 9.50
CA ARG A 63 1.45 1.20 9.88
C ARG A 63 0.51 0.47 10.82
N ASN A 64 0.10 -0.75 10.47
CA ASN A 64 -0.82 -1.53 11.29
C ASN A 64 -0.25 -1.83 12.68
N LYS A 65 1.06 -2.09 12.77
CA LYS A 65 1.74 -2.34 14.06
C LYS A 65 1.83 -1.09 14.93
N ILE A 66 2.17 0.05 14.33
CA ILE A 66 2.19 1.34 15.04
C ILE A 66 0.78 1.68 15.56
N GLU A 67 -0.27 1.45 14.75
CA GLU A 67 -1.65 1.67 15.19
C GLU A 67 -2.08 0.77 16.35
N ILE A 68 -1.65 -0.49 16.36
CA ILE A 68 -1.90 -1.40 17.49
C ILE A 68 -1.19 -0.89 18.75
N ALA A 69 0.09 -0.50 18.64
CA ALA A 69 0.87 0.00 19.77
C ALA A 69 0.28 1.30 20.36
N ILE A 70 -0.15 2.24 19.50
CA ILE A 70 -0.83 3.47 19.92
C ILE A 70 -2.11 3.14 20.69
N LYS A 71 -2.99 2.29 20.13
CA LYS A 71 -4.25 1.90 20.77
C LYS A 71 -4.05 1.19 22.09
N GLU A 72 -3.02 0.36 22.20
CA GLU A 72 -2.73 -0.38 23.41
C GLU A 72 -2.17 0.54 24.51
N ILE A 73 -1.32 1.51 24.15
CA ILE A 73 -0.88 2.56 25.09
C ILE A 73 -2.07 3.42 25.54
N GLU A 74 -2.94 3.84 24.62
CA GLU A 74 -4.14 4.64 24.93
C GLU A 74 -5.08 3.88 25.87
N PHE A 75 -5.38 2.62 25.57
CA PHE A 75 -6.22 1.76 26.40
C PHE A 75 -5.64 1.55 27.81
N LEU A 76 -4.32 1.43 27.91
CA LEU A 76 -3.62 1.25 29.19
C LEU A 76 -3.53 2.57 29.98
N GLN A 77 -3.46 3.73 29.31
CA GLN A 77 -3.58 5.05 29.94
C GLN A 77 -5.01 5.33 30.42
N GLU A 78 -6.02 4.92 29.66
CA GLU A 78 -7.43 5.04 30.06
C GLU A 78 -7.73 4.19 31.31
N GLN A 79 -7.14 3.00 31.41
CA GLN A 79 -7.19 2.16 32.63
C GLN A 79 -6.38 2.72 33.81
N GLU A 80 -5.35 3.53 33.56
CA GLU A 80 -4.52 4.18 34.60
C GLU A 80 -5.32 5.24 35.39
N ILE A 81 -6.42 5.77 34.81
CA ILE A 81 -7.36 6.63 35.54
C ILE A 81 -8.14 5.83 36.61
N GLU A 82 -8.24 4.49 36.46
CA GLU A 82 -9.02 3.61 37.35
C GLU A 82 -8.19 2.75 38.32
N ALA A 83 -6.92 2.42 38.04
CA ALA A 83 -6.12 1.58 38.95
C ALA A 83 -4.59 1.79 38.82
N ASP A 84 -3.93 2.03 39.96
CA ASP A 84 -2.50 2.32 40.08
C ASP A 84 -1.62 1.04 40.19
N ILE A 85 -0.35 1.18 39.81
CA ILE A 85 0.83 0.28 39.91
C ILE A 85 0.98 -0.83 38.84
N SER A 86 -0.09 -1.42 38.27
CA SER A 86 0.05 -2.55 37.31
C SER A 86 0.35 -2.17 35.84
N THR A 87 0.20 -0.90 35.45
CA THR A 87 0.15 -0.46 34.05
C THR A 87 1.50 -0.40 33.35
N SER A 88 2.55 0.08 34.02
CA SER A 88 3.90 0.18 33.41
C SER A 88 4.46 -1.19 33.00
N ALA A 89 4.24 -2.22 33.82
CA ALA A 89 4.63 -3.59 33.48
C ALA A 89 3.83 -4.14 32.28
N ARG A 90 2.53 -3.84 32.20
CA ARG A 90 1.66 -4.27 31.08
C ARG A 90 2.04 -3.56 29.77
N ILE A 91 2.31 -2.25 29.82
CA ILE A 91 2.79 -1.48 28.66
C ILE A 91 4.15 -2.01 28.20
N SER A 92 5.06 -2.30 29.14
CA SER A 92 6.38 -2.86 28.81
C SER A 92 6.27 -4.24 28.16
N CYS A 93 5.39 -5.11 28.65
CA CYS A 93 5.11 -6.40 28.03
C CYS A 93 4.49 -6.25 26.63
N ALA A 94 3.50 -5.38 26.44
CA ALA A 94 2.89 -5.15 25.14
C ALA A 94 3.92 -4.60 24.12
N LEU A 95 4.75 -3.64 24.52
CA LEU A 95 5.83 -3.12 23.67
C LEU A 95 6.83 -4.22 23.29
N LYS A 96 7.17 -5.10 24.24
CA LYS A 96 8.07 -6.23 23.99
C LYS A 96 7.44 -7.27 23.06
N ASP A 97 6.19 -7.67 23.29
CA ASP A 97 5.48 -8.62 22.44
C ASP A 97 5.33 -8.10 21.01
N VAL A 98 5.10 -6.79 20.86
CA VAL A 98 5.08 -6.12 19.54
C VAL A 98 6.46 -6.14 18.90
N ALA A 99 7.53 -5.87 19.65
CA ALA A 99 8.90 -5.96 19.14
C ALA A 99 9.26 -7.39 18.71
N ASP A 100 8.99 -8.38 19.55
CA ASP A 100 9.27 -9.80 19.29
C ASP A 100 8.41 -10.33 18.11
N THR A 101 7.18 -9.85 17.96
CA THR A 101 6.33 -10.15 16.79
C THR A 101 6.83 -9.43 15.54
N MET A 102 7.38 -8.23 15.68
CA MET A 102 7.96 -7.48 14.57
C MET A 102 9.20 -8.18 14.02
N GLU A 103 10.04 -8.69 14.91
CA GLU A 103 11.22 -9.47 14.58
C GLU A 103 10.85 -10.85 14.00
N SER A 104 9.92 -11.59 14.61
CA SER A 104 9.64 -12.97 14.20
C SER A 104 8.66 -13.15 13.04
N LYS A 105 7.65 -12.27 12.89
CA LYS A 105 6.58 -12.39 11.88
C LYS A 105 6.55 -11.26 10.87
N GLY A 106 7.41 -10.25 11.03
CA GLY A 106 7.55 -9.18 10.05
C GLY A 106 7.88 -9.74 8.67
N GLU A 107 8.98 -10.47 8.55
CA GLU A 107 9.46 -10.99 7.26
C GLU A 107 8.46 -11.93 6.58
N GLU A 108 7.80 -12.82 7.32
CA GLU A 108 6.85 -13.78 6.75
C GLU A 108 5.65 -13.10 6.08
N VAL A 109 5.09 -12.07 6.72
CA VAL A 109 3.96 -11.31 6.15
C VAL A 109 4.41 -10.51 4.93
N LEU A 110 5.64 -9.98 4.95
CA LEU A 110 6.23 -9.24 3.84
C LEU A 110 6.48 -10.13 2.63
N GLU A 111 6.95 -11.35 2.85
CA GLU A 111 7.16 -12.34 1.79
C GLU A 111 5.83 -12.73 1.11
N ILE A 112 4.77 -12.97 1.89
CA ILE A 112 3.44 -13.30 1.35
C ILE A 112 2.88 -12.16 0.49
N ILE A 113 2.99 -10.92 0.97
CA ILE A 113 2.46 -9.77 0.24
C ILE A 113 3.30 -9.50 -1.01
N THR A 114 4.63 -9.54 -0.90
CA THR A 114 5.55 -9.38 -2.04
C THR A 114 5.27 -10.40 -3.13
N THR A 115 5.10 -11.67 -2.76
CA THR A 115 4.77 -12.76 -3.68
C THR A 115 3.43 -12.52 -4.40
N ASN A 116 2.42 -11.99 -3.69
CA ASN A 116 1.12 -11.70 -4.27
C ASN A 116 1.14 -10.47 -5.19
N LEU A 117 1.93 -9.45 -4.84
CA LEU A 117 2.15 -8.28 -5.68
C LEU A 117 2.90 -8.61 -6.96
N GLU A 118 3.91 -9.47 -6.88
CA GLU A 118 4.66 -9.92 -8.05
C GLU A 118 3.75 -10.71 -9.02
N LYS A 119 2.87 -11.57 -8.48
CA LYS A 119 1.82 -12.24 -9.27
C LYS A 119 0.86 -11.25 -9.93
N LEU A 120 0.43 -10.21 -9.21
CA LEU A 120 -0.44 -9.17 -9.75
C LEU A 120 0.24 -8.38 -10.88
N ASN A 121 1.48 -7.96 -10.67
CA ASN A 121 2.26 -7.24 -11.66
C ASN A 121 2.48 -8.09 -12.94
N HIS A 122 2.83 -9.37 -12.78
CA HIS A 122 2.95 -10.30 -13.89
C HIS A 122 1.63 -10.49 -14.64
N SER A 123 0.51 -10.60 -13.91
CA SER A 123 -0.83 -10.70 -14.49
C SER A 123 -1.19 -9.44 -15.30
N ALA A 124 -0.93 -8.26 -14.75
CA ALA A 124 -1.16 -6.97 -15.41
C ALA A 124 -0.34 -6.84 -16.71
N HIS A 125 0.95 -7.19 -16.66
CA HIS A 125 1.82 -7.23 -17.84
C HIS A 125 1.29 -8.18 -18.93
N ASN A 126 0.86 -9.39 -18.55
CA ASN A 126 0.27 -10.34 -19.49
C ASN A 126 -1.02 -9.79 -20.11
N MET A 127 -1.85 -9.09 -19.34
CA MET A 127 -3.09 -8.50 -19.84
C MET A 127 -2.81 -7.36 -20.84
N ILE A 128 -1.85 -6.48 -20.53
CA ILE A 128 -1.41 -5.40 -21.44
C ILE A 128 -0.86 -5.99 -22.73
N SER A 129 0.01 -7.00 -22.65
CA SER A 129 0.60 -7.66 -23.81
C SER A 129 -0.46 -8.32 -24.70
N LYS A 130 -1.42 -9.05 -24.11
CA LYS A 130 -2.54 -9.64 -24.85
C LYS A 130 -3.41 -8.57 -25.52
N THR A 131 -3.71 -7.48 -24.81
CA THR A 131 -4.51 -6.37 -25.33
C THR A 131 -3.81 -5.70 -26.52
N LEU A 132 -2.50 -5.47 -26.41
CA LEU A 132 -1.70 -4.90 -27.49
C LEU A 132 -1.66 -5.83 -28.71
N SER A 133 -1.51 -7.14 -28.50
CA SER A 133 -1.53 -8.14 -29.57
C SER A 133 -2.87 -8.16 -30.31
N ILE A 134 -4.00 -8.19 -29.58
CA ILE A 134 -5.35 -8.16 -30.17
C ILE A 134 -5.59 -6.84 -30.92
N SER A 135 -5.14 -5.71 -30.36
CA SER A 135 -5.23 -4.40 -30.99
C SER A 135 -4.49 -4.39 -32.33
N ASN A 136 -3.22 -4.83 -32.35
CA ASN A 136 -2.41 -4.90 -33.57
C ASN A 136 -3.03 -5.81 -34.64
N GLN A 137 -3.57 -6.97 -34.23
CA GLN A 137 -4.25 -7.89 -35.14
C GLN A 137 -5.52 -7.24 -35.73
N THR A 138 -6.29 -6.53 -34.91
CA THR A 138 -7.51 -5.85 -35.33
C THR A 138 -7.21 -4.70 -36.29
N PHE A 139 -6.19 -3.89 -36.01
CA PHE A 139 -5.75 -2.82 -36.92
C PHE A 139 -5.25 -3.36 -38.26
N SER A 140 -4.46 -4.43 -38.24
CA SER A 140 -3.96 -5.08 -39.46
C SER A 140 -5.12 -5.59 -40.33
N GLU A 141 -6.09 -6.27 -39.70
CA GLU A 141 -7.25 -6.79 -40.39
C GLU A 141 -8.18 -5.68 -40.91
N GLY A 142 -8.37 -4.61 -40.12
CA GLY A 142 -9.08 -3.40 -40.53
C GLY A 142 -8.44 -2.74 -41.76
N ASN A 143 -7.12 -2.60 -41.77
CA ASN A 143 -6.37 -2.07 -42.92
C ASN A 143 -6.54 -2.95 -44.16
N ARG A 144 -6.46 -4.27 -44.00
CA ARG A 144 -6.67 -5.24 -45.08
C ARG A 144 -8.07 -5.11 -45.69
N LEU A 145 -9.10 -5.03 -44.85
CA LEU A 145 -10.48 -4.85 -45.28
C LEU A 145 -10.70 -3.50 -45.96
N ASN A 146 -10.16 -2.42 -45.41
CA ASN A 146 -10.25 -1.08 -46.00
C ASN A 146 -9.60 -1.04 -47.39
N HIS A 147 -8.40 -1.60 -47.53
CA HIS A 147 -7.74 -1.72 -48.82
C HIS A 147 -8.56 -2.53 -49.83
N LYS A 148 -9.20 -3.63 -49.38
CA LYS A 148 -10.11 -4.43 -50.22
C LYS A 148 -11.34 -3.64 -50.67
N ALA A 149 -11.93 -2.85 -49.78
CA ALA A 149 -13.06 -1.98 -50.10
C ALA A 149 -12.67 -0.87 -51.09
N GLY A 150 -11.53 -0.20 -50.86
CA GLY A 150 -10.96 0.79 -51.76
C GLY A 150 -10.71 0.21 -53.16
N ARG A 151 -10.11 -0.98 -53.25
CA ARG A 151 -9.92 -1.69 -54.53
C ARG A 151 -11.24 -1.98 -55.23
N LEU A 152 -12.29 -2.38 -54.50
CA LEU A 152 -13.61 -2.66 -55.08
C LEU A 152 -14.26 -1.37 -55.63
N LEU A 153 -14.15 -0.26 -54.90
CA LEU A 153 -14.63 1.05 -55.35
C LEU A 153 -13.92 1.49 -56.62
N ILE A 154 -12.59 1.43 -56.64
CA ILE A 154 -11.78 1.75 -57.84
C ILE A 154 -12.25 0.89 -59.02
N ASN A 155 -12.37 -0.42 -58.84
CA ASN A 155 -12.82 -1.32 -59.90
C ASN A 155 -14.24 -0.98 -60.42
N LYS A 156 -15.17 -0.60 -59.54
CA LYS A 156 -16.52 -0.19 -59.94
C LYS A 156 -16.49 1.13 -60.71
N THR A 157 -15.74 2.11 -60.23
CA THR A 157 -15.58 3.41 -60.88
C THR A 157 -14.94 3.25 -62.26
N THR A 158 -13.85 2.49 -62.37
CA THR A 158 -13.19 2.22 -63.65
C THR A 158 -14.15 1.55 -64.64
N LYS A 159 -14.88 0.50 -64.23
CA LYS A 159 -15.89 -0.14 -65.09
C LYS A 159 -16.99 0.82 -65.53
N GLY A 160 -17.43 1.72 -64.65
CA GLY A 160 -18.40 2.76 -64.96
C GLY A 160 -17.88 3.75 -66.02
N LEU A 161 -16.65 4.22 -65.84
CA LEU A 161 -15.98 5.13 -66.78
C LEU A 161 -15.74 4.48 -68.14
N THR A 162 -15.29 3.22 -68.18
CA THR A 162 -15.11 2.48 -69.44
C THR A 162 -16.44 2.36 -70.19
N LYS A 163 -17.53 1.98 -69.51
CA LYS A 163 -18.86 1.92 -70.13
C LYS A 163 -19.32 3.28 -70.66
N LEU A 164 -19.07 4.36 -69.93
CA LEU A 164 -19.42 5.71 -70.38
C LEU A 164 -18.63 6.09 -71.63
N ALA A 165 -17.32 5.80 -71.65
CA ALA A 165 -16.47 6.03 -72.81
C ALA A 165 -16.97 5.25 -74.05
N ASP A 166 -17.31 3.96 -73.88
CA ASP A 166 -17.87 3.14 -74.97
C ASP A 166 -19.18 3.72 -75.54
N VAL A 167 -20.06 4.26 -74.68
CA VAL A 167 -21.32 4.87 -75.10
C VAL A 167 -21.07 6.17 -75.87
N ILE A 168 -20.12 7.00 -75.43
CA ILE A 168 -19.75 8.23 -76.13
C ILE A 168 -19.14 7.89 -77.50
N GLN A 169 -18.23 6.91 -77.54
CA GLN A 169 -17.56 6.51 -78.77
C GLN A 169 -18.51 5.90 -79.81
N LYS A 170 -19.57 5.20 -79.38
CA LYS A 170 -20.62 4.68 -80.27
C LYS A 170 -21.60 5.74 -80.78
N ARG A 171 -21.63 6.93 -80.16
CA ARG A 171 -22.48 8.06 -80.58
C ARG A 171 -21.75 9.10 -81.44
N SER A 172 -20.42 9.02 -81.50
CA SER A 172 -19.58 9.83 -82.38
C SER A 172 -19.41 9.15 -83.74
#